data_AF-A0A0A1YE87-F1
#
_entry.id   AF-A0A0A1YE87-F1
#
_cell.length_a   1.000
_cell.length_b   1.000
_cell.length_c   1.000
_cell.angle_alpha   90.00
_cell.angle_beta   90.00
_cell.angle_gamma   90.00
#
_symmetry.space_group_name_H-M   'P 1'
#
loop_
_entity.id
_entity.type
_entity.pdbx_description
1 polymer ?
#
loop_
_entity_poly.entity_id
_entity_poly.type
_entity_poly.pdbx_seq_one_letter_code
_entity_poly.pdbx_strand_id
1 'polypeptide(L)' 'MHASHPIAEQNAYGITYATLDGNGLSFESELVIHLTDGTLTTLKMPTQLSERQAIQQLVCARQAC' A
#
# COMPACT_ATOMS: atom_id res chain seq x y z
N MET A 1 -12.30 27.70 22.91
CA MET A 1 -11.07 27.26 22.23
C MET A 1 -11.17 25.75 22.07
N HIS A 2 -11.56 25.26 20.89
CA HIS A 2 -11.57 23.81 20.63
C HIS A 2 -10.15 23.41 20.23
N ALA A 3 -9.47 22.68 21.11
CA ALA A 3 -8.21 22.03 20.76
C ALA A 3 -8.51 20.95 19.71
N SER A 4 -8.14 21.22 18.47
CA SER A 4 -8.01 20.21 17.42
C SER A 4 -6.92 19.24 17.85
N HIS A 5 -7.32 18.14 18.47
CA HIS A 5 -6.41 17.01 18.71
C HIS A 5 -6.01 16.48 17.34
N PRO A 6 -4.71 16.43 17.00
CA PRO A 6 -4.28 15.70 15.82
C PRO A 6 -4.65 14.24 16.09
N ILE A 7 -5.52 13.67 15.26
CA ILE A 7 -5.64 12.21 15.20
C ILE A 7 -4.35 11.70 14.55
N ALA A 8 -3.31 11.67 15.37
CA ALA A 8 -2.17 10.80 15.26
C ALA A 8 -2.64 9.39 15.63
N GLU A 9 -3.46 8.81 14.75
CA GLU A 9 -3.82 7.39 14.68
C GLU A 9 -4.48 7.22 13.31
N GLN A 10 -3.66 7.04 12.28
CA GLN A 10 -4.18 6.60 11.00
C GLN A 10 -4.73 5.21 11.25
N ASN A 11 -6.05 5.10 11.45
CA ASN A 11 -6.79 3.84 11.52
C ASN A 11 -6.77 3.12 10.16
N ALA A 12 -5.76 3.37 9.34
CA ALA A 12 -5.64 2.85 8.00
C ALA A 12 -4.18 2.65 7.64
N TYR A 13 -3.93 1.63 6.83
CA TYR A 13 -2.62 1.36 6.27
C TYR A 13 -2.76 0.89 4.83
N GLY A 14 -1.76 1.22 4.01
CA GLY A 14 -1.70 0.76 2.63
C GLY A 14 -1.05 -0.62 2.53
N ILE A 15 -1.57 -1.46 1.65
CA ILE A 15 -0.90 -2.68 1.20
C ILE A 15 -0.67 -2.55 -0.30
N THR A 16 0.55 -2.85 -0.74
CA THR A 16 0.89 -3.04 -2.15
C THR A 16 1.26 -4.49 -2.39
N TYR A 17 0.51 -5.15 -3.27
CA TYR A 17 0.80 -6.47 -3.78
C TYR A 17 1.60 -6.34 -5.07
N ALA A 18 2.66 -7.14 -5.19
CA ALA A 18 3.47 -7.22 -6.40
C ALA A 18 3.57 -8.69 -6.83
N THR A 19 3.15 -8.96 -8.06
CA THR A 19 3.18 -10.31 -8.65
C THR A 19 4.18 -10.32 -9.79
N LEU A 20 5.17 -11.20 -9.70
CA LEU A 20 6.15 -11.45 -10.76
C LEU A 20 5.86 -12.79 -11.42
N ASP A 21 5.56 -12.77 -12.71
CA ASP A 21 5.34 -13.97 -13.52
C ASP A 21 5.97 -13.82 -14.93
N GLY A 22 5.65 -14.73 -15.85
CA GLY A 22 6.18 -14.72 -17.22
C GLY A 22 5.79 -13.48 -18.05
N ASN A 23 4.81 -12.70 -17.61
CA ASN A 23 4.38 -11.45 -18.24
C ASN A 23 5.02 -10.21 -17.60
N GLY A 24 5.84 -10.38 -16.57
CA GLY A 24 6.56 -9.31 -15.88
C GLY A 24 5.98 -9.00 -14.50
N LEU A 25 6.22 -7.77 -14.03
CA LEU A 25 5.84 -7.32 -12.69
C LEU A 25 4.53 -6.53 -12.74
N SER A 26 3.51 -7.03 -12.07
CA SER A 26 2.21 -6.37 -11.91
C SER A 26 1.98 -5.90 -10.47
N PHE A 27 1.12 -4.90 -10.30
CA PHE A 27 0.91 -4.23 -9.03
C PHE A 27 -0.56 -3.95 -8.76
N GLU A 28 -0.97 -4.20 -7.52
CA GLU A 28 -2.27 -3.83 -6.99
C GLU A 28 -2.08 -3.21 -5.60
N SER A 29 -2.91 -2.23 -5.23
CA SER A 29 -2.86 -1.66 -3.90
C SER A 29 -4.24 -1.45 -3.32
N GLU A 30 -4.31 -1.54 -1.99
CA GLU A 30 -5.52 -1.27 -1.23
C GLU A 30 -5.22 -0.50 0.04
N LEU A 31 -6.19 0.30 0.47
CA LEU A 31 -6.22 0.91 1.79
C LEU A 31 -7.03 0.01 2.69
N VAL A 32 -6.42 -0.49 3.76
CA VAL A 32 -7.15 -1.15 4.84
C VAL A 32 -7.53 -0.10 5.85
N ILE A 33 -8.79 -0.08 6.28
CA ILE A 33 -9.31 0.85 7.29
C ILE A 33 -9.93 0.04 8.44
N HIS A 34 -9.50 0.35 9.66
CA HIS A 34 -10.09 -0.12 10.89
C HIS A 34 -11.35 0.69 11.20
N LEU A 35 -12.50 0.01 11.26
CA LEU A 35 -13.78 0.60 11.63
C LEU A 35 -13.95 0.60 13.15
N THR A 36 -14.83 1.47 13.65
CA THR A 36 -15.06 1.63 15.10
C THR A 36 -15.70 0.41 15.77
N ASP A 37 -16.29 -0.49 14.99
CA ASP A 37 -16.81 -1.78 15.46
C ASP A 37 -15.74 -2.89 15.54
N GLY A 38 -14.47 -2.54 15.26
CA GLY A 38 -13.34 -3.46 15.28
C GLY A 38 -13.16 -4.28 14.00
N THR A 39 -14.03 -4.09 13.00
CA THR A 39 -13.88 -4.75 11.70
C THR A 39 -12.91 -4.00 10.78
N LEU A 40 -12.49 -4.67 9.71
CA LEU A 40 -11.66 -4.09 8.66
C LEU A 40 -12.47 -3.98 7.37
N THR A 41 -12.28 -2.88 6.66
CA THR A 41 -12.74 -2.72 5.27
C THR A 41 -11.57 -2.35 4.38
N THR A 42 -11.66 -2.67 3.09
CA THR A 42 -10.63 -2.33 2.11
C THR A 42 -11.18 -1.47 0.98
N LEU A 43 -10.35 -0.52 0.51
CA LEU A 43 -10.63 0.30 -0.66
C LEU A 43 -9.51 0.10 -1.67
N LYS A 44 -9.86 -0.19 -2.93
CA LYS A 44 -8.86 -0.20 -4.01
C LYS A 44 -8.21 1.16 -4.13
N MET A 45 -6.88 1.17 -4.24
CA MET A 45 -6.09 2.38 -4.44
C MET A 45 -5.16 2.20 -5.64
N PRO A 46 -4.82 3.31 -6.33
CA PRO A 46 -3.70 3.29 -7.26
C PRO A 46 -2.40 2.96 -6.52
N THR A 47 -1.60 2.03 -7.04
CA THR A 47 -0.25 1.80 -6.51
C THR A 47 0.61 3.05 -6.75
N GLN A 48 1.25 3.55 -5.69
CA GLN A 48 2.06 4.75 -5.79
C GLN A 48 3.27 4.50 -6.70
N LEU A 49 3.72 5.55 -7.40
CA LEU A 49 4.90 5.42 -8.27
C LEU A 49 6.16 5.07 -7.47
N SER A 50 6.32 5.65 -6.27
CA SER A 50 7.43 5.36 -5.36
C SER A 50 7.47 3.88 -4.94
N GLU A 51 6.32 3.30 -4.59
CA GLU A 51 6.19 1.88 -4.23
C GLU A 51 6.56 0.99 -5.41
N ARG A 52 6.02 1.28 -6.61
CA ARG A 52 6.38 0.55 -7.83
C ARG A 52 7.87 0.59 -8.09
N GLN A 53 8.49 1.76 -8.02
CA GLN A 53 9.92 1.93 -8.26
C GLN A 53 10.78 1.20 -7.22
N ALA A 54 10.45 1.31 -5.93
CA ALA A 54 11.18 0.62 -4.86
C ALA A 54 11.13 -0.90 -5.02
N ILE A 55 9.95 -1.44 -5.33
CA ILE A 55 9.77 -2.89 -5.54
C ILE A 55 10.45 -3.33 -6.84
N GLN A 56 10.33 -2.58 -7.94
CA GLN A 56 11.02 -2.86 -9.20
C GLN A 56 12.54 -2.92 -9.00
N GLN A 57 13.11 -1.94 -8.30
CA GLN A 57 14.53 -1.90 -7.99
C GLN A 57 14.95 -3.13 -7.17
N LEU A 58 14.19 -3.51 -6.14
CA LEU A 58 14.49 -4.69 -5.33
C LEU A 58 14.44 -5.99 -6.13
N VAL A 59 13.42 -6.15 -6.98
CA VAL A 59 13.23 -7.35 -7.82
C VAL A 59 14.32 -7.43 -8.87
N CYS A 60 14.61 -6.33 -9.57
CA CYS A 60 15.62 -6.30 -10.62
C CYS A 60 17.05 -6.43 -10.09
N ALA A 61 17.37 -5.84 -8.94
CA ALA A 61 18.67 -6.05 -8.29
C ALA A 61 18.91 -7.53 -7.93
N ARG A 62 17.84 -8.31 -7.69
CA ARG A 62 17.94 -9.75 -7.42
C ARG A 62 18.02 -10.62 -8.67
N GLN A 63 17.57 -10.12 -9.82
CA GLN A 63 17.41 -10.92 -11.04
C GLN A 63 18.23 -10.44 -12.24
N ALA A 64 19.03 -9.38 -12.08
CA ALA A 64 19.83 -8.78 -13.16
C ALA A 64 18.96 -8.42 -14.38
N CYS A 65 17.86 -7.69 -14.14
CA CYS A 65 17.43 -6.72 -15.15
C CYS A 65 18.55 -5.68 -15.32
#